data_AF-A0A4Y8T0H9-F1
#
_entry.id   AF-A0A4Y8T0H9-F1
#
_cell.length_a   1.000
_cell.length_b   1.000
_cell.length_c   1.000
_cell.angle_alpha   90.00
_cell.angle_beta   90.00
_cell.angle_gamma   90.00
#
_symmetry.space_group_name_H-M   'P 1'
#
loop_
_entity.id
_entity.type
_entity.pdbx_description
1 polymer ?
#
loop_
_entity_poly.entity_id
_entity_poly.type
_entity_poly.pdbx_seq_one_letter_code
_entity_poly.pdbx_strand_id
1 'polypeptide(L)'
;MESYSKYMLFSIKVSLTIMLAVIMIGLLRLTDNYLKWGFFEVAGLQTSMVFMLLIAVLIMFKSVRDYFSQHFVKIRKMRLVKGIGISIILGIGLQFLISFVANGINVFNPNLIKPGSNQYVSAGNLSIEGELVIAGLLGPFNEEVIYRLFMYVYFFSLLNACKNKFVAFNKFYDGSEEKERYFKILWLIMSNVIFTMIHGADITNFWIYFIPGIIYGALFMKYGFLAAWIGHSAFNVSSNSVGEIMVYLFGL
;
A
#
# COMPACT_ATOMS: atom_id res chain seq x y z
N MET A 1 41.15 -8.21 9.47
CA MET A 1 41.04 -7.52 8.15
C MET A 1 39.72 -7.83 7.43
N GLU A 2 39.26 -9.08 7.38
CA GLU A 2 37.98 -9.45 6.72
C GLU A 2 36.73 -8.70 7.22
N SER A 3 36.59 -8.56 8.54
CA SER A 3 35.45 -7.87 9.16
C SER A 3 35.39 -6.38 8.75
N TYR A 4 36.53 -5.69 8.71
CA TYR A 4 36.63 -4.29 8.29
C TYR A 4 36.26 -4.10 6.82
N SER A 5 36.70 -4.99 5.93
CA SER A 5 36.35 -4.97 4.51
C SER A 5 34.82 -5.12 4.30
N LYS A 6 34.18 -5.99 5.09
CA LYS A 6 32.71 -6.20 5.03
C LYS A 6 31.93 -4.96 5.45
N TYR A 7 32.32 -4.29 6.54
CA TYR A 7 31.66 -3.04 6.97
C TYR A 7 31.88 -1.92 5.96
N MET A 8 33.08 -1.79 5.41
CA MET A 8 33.38 -0.79 4.39
C MET A 8 32.55 -0.99 3.12
N LEU A 9 32.46 -2.22 2.62
CA LEU A 9 31.62 -2.56 1.46
C LEU A 9 30.13 -2.31 1.72
N PHE A 10 29.66 -2.60 2.94
CA PHE A 10 28.28 -2.30 3.33
C PHE A 10 28.03 -0.79 3.33
N SER A 11 28.90 0.00 3.94
CA SER A 11 28.81 1.46 3.96
C SER A 11 28.81 2.05 2.55
N ILE A 12 29.69 1.57 1.66
CA ILE A 12 29.71 1.99 0.24
C ILE A 12 28.35 1.70 -0.43
N LYS A 13 27.77 0.51 -0.22
CA LYS A 13 26.45 0.17 -0.78
C LYS A 13 25.34 1.07 -0.25
N VAL A 14 25.35 1.40 1.04
CA VAL A 14 24.39 2.32 1.64
C VAL A 14 24.54 3.72 1.01
N SER A 15 25.76 4.25 0.90
CA SER A 15 26.01 5.53 0.25
C SER A 15 25.54 5.55 -1.20
N LEU A 16 25.86 4.52 -1.98
CA LEU A 16 25.39 4.38 -3.36
C LEU A 16 23.86 4.28 -3.46
N THR A 17 23.21 3.64 -2.50
CA THR A 17 21.73 3.56 -2.43
C THR A 17 21.13 4.94 -2.24
N ILE A 18 21.68 5.75 -1.33
CA ILE A 18 21.21 7.12 -1.08
C ILE A 18 21.44 7.99 -2.32
N MET A 19 22.64 7.91 -2.93
CA MET A 19 22.95 8.65 -4.15
C MET A 19 22.01 8.29 -5.29
N LEU A 20 21.73 6.99 -5.49
CA LEU A 20 20.80 6.51 -6.51
C LEU A 20 19.38 7.04 -6.27
N ALA A 21 18.89 6.97 -5.03
CA ALA A 21 17.56 7.49 -4.69
C ALA A 21 17.46 9.01 -4.97
N VAL A 22 18.48 9.79 -4.60
CA VAL A 22 18.53 11.23 -4.87
C VAL A 22 18.51 11.52 -6.38
N ILE A 23 19.30 10.77 -7.17
CA ILE A 23 19.31 10.91 -8.63
C ILE A 23 17.94 10.58 -9.21
N MET A 24 17.31 9.49 -8.78
CA MET A 24 15.98 9.08 -9.26
C MET A 24 14.90 10.13 -8.91
N ILE A 25 14.95 10.71 -7.71
CA ILE A 25 14.04 11.81 -7.31
C ILE A 25 14.27 13.04 -8.19
N GLY A 26 15.54 13.40 -8.47
CA GLY A 26 15.88 14.51 -9.37
C GLY A 26 15.34 14.30 -10.78
N LEU A 27 15.52 13.10 -11.35
CA LEU A 27 14.98 12.75 -12.67
C LEU A 27 13.44 12.80 -12.69
N LEU A 28 12.81 12.34 -11.62
CA LEU A 28 11.37 12.37 -11.49
C LEU A 28 10.85 13.83 -11.38
N ARG A 29 11.55 14.72 -10.67
CA ARG A 29 11.23 16.15 -10.61
C ARG A 29 11.41 16.85 -11.96
N LEU A 30 12.45 16.49 -12.71
CA LEU A 30 12.63 16.99 -14.08
C LEU A 30 11.47 16.55 -14.99
N THR A 31 11.02 15.31 -14.83
CA THR A 31 9.87 14.77 -15.57
C THR A 31 8.57 15.50 -15.20
N ASP A 32 8.33 15.71 -13.90
CA ASP A 32 7.20 16.50 -13.39
C ASP A 32 7.15 17.90 -14.01
N ASN A 33 8.29 18.61 -14.01
CA ASN A 33 8.38 19.95 -14.57
C ASN A 33 8.20 19.95 -16.10
N TYR A 34 8.75 18.96 -16.81
CA TYR A 34 8.66 18.85 -18.26
C TYR A 34 7.23 18.54 -18.71
N LEU A 35 6.56 17.59 -18.05
CA LEU A 35 5.20 17.18 -18.36
C LEU A 35 4.13 18.05 -17.70
N LYS A 36 4.54 18.99 -16.84
CA LYS A 36 3.67 19.88 -16.07
C LYS A 36 2.66 19.11 -15.21
N TRP A 37 3.12 18.04 -14.57
CA TRP A 37 2.25 17.20 -13.76
C TRP A 37 1.80 17.88 -12.46
N GLY A 38 2.67 18.73 -11.89
CA GLY A 38 2.41 19.54 -10.69
C GLY A 38 2.60 18.78 -9.38
N PHE A 39 3.07 17.53 -9.44
CA PHE A 39 2.85 16.59 -8.36
C PHE A 39 3.82 16.77 -7.18
N PHE A 40 5.04 17.29 -7.41
CA PHE A 40 5.96 17.61 -6.31
C PHE A 40 5.51 18.80 -5.45
N GLU A 41 4.52 19.58 -5.89
CA GLU A 41 3.99 20.74 -5.16
C GLU A 41 2.94 20.35 -4.10
N VAL A 42 2.37 19.15 -4.20
CA VAL A 42 1.22 18.68 -3.40
C VAL A 42 1.56 17.41 -2.61
N ALA A 43 2.68 17.43 -1.88
CA ALA A 43 3.24 16.29 -1.12
C ALA A 43 3.90 15.16 -1.94
N GLY A 44 4.05 15.33 -3.26
CA GLY A 44 4.72 14.36 -4.13
C GLY A 44 6.17 14.04 -3.76
N LEU A 45 6.88 14.96 -3.09
CA LEU A 45 8.25 14.74 -2.63
C LEU A 45 8.33 13.56 -1.64
N GLN A 46 7.50 13.56 -0.60
CA GLN A 46 7.51 12.52 0.44
C GLN A 46 7.10 11.17 -0.15
N THR A 47 6.03 11.14 -0.95
CA THR A 47 5.54 9.94 -1.61
C THR A 47 6.58 9.37 -2.57
N SER A 48 7.27 10.24 -3.32
CA SER A 48 8.34 9.82 -4.23
C SER A 48 9.59 9.33 -3.50
N MET A 49 9.93 9.93 -2.34
CA MET A 49 11.09 9.50 -1.54
C MET A 49 10.97 8.04 -1.11
N VAL A 50 9.83 7.63 -0.57
CA VAL A 50 9.61 6.25 -0.11
C VAL A 50 9.72 5.27 -1.29
N PHE A 51 9.04 5.58 -2.39
CA PHE A 51 9.07 4.76 -3.61
C PHE A 51 10.50 4.61 -4.14
N MET A 52 11.18 5.74 -4.39
CA MET A 52 12.52 5.75 -4.99
C MET A 52 13.58 5.13 -4.08
N LEU A 53 13.48 5.34 -2.76
CA LEU A 53 14.35 4.68 -1.81
C LEU A 53 14.18 3.16 -1.86
N LEU A 54 12.94 2.66 -1.92
CA LEU A 54 12.71 1.22 -2.02
C LEU A 54 13.29 0.66 -3.33
N ILE A 55 13.06 1.32 -4.47
CA ILE A 55 13.64 0.89 -5.75
C ILE A 55 15.17 0.87 -5.69
N ALA A 56 15.80 1.91 -5.12
CA ALA A 56 17.24 1.95 -4.95
C ALA A 56 17.75 0.79 -4.05
N VAL A 57 17.05 0.50 -2.95
CA VAL A 57 17.37 -0.63 -2.08
C VAL A 57 17.25 -1.97 -2.84
N LEU A 58 16.21 -2.17 -3.64
CA LEU A 58 16.02 -3.39 -4.44
C LEU A 58 17.09 -3.55 -5.53
N ILE A 59 17.62 -2.45 -6.08
CA ILE A 59 18.74 -2.49 -7.03
C ILE A 59 20.04 -2.89 -6.31
N MET A 60 20.33 -2.26 -5.18
CA MET A 60 21.62 -2.37 -4.49
C MET A 60 21.77 -3.64 -3.64
N PHE A 61 20.68 -4.15 -3.07
CA PHE A 61 20.69 -5.27 -2.13
C PHE A 61 19.96 -6.49 -2.69
N LYS A 62 20.74 -7.40 -3.29
CA LYS A 62 20.23 -8.68 -3.83
C LYS A 62 19.39 -9.46 -2.83
N SER A 63 19.82 -9.56 -1.56
CA SER A 63 19.05 -10.27 -0.53
C SER A 63 17.66 -9.68 -0.31
N VAL A 64 17.56 -8.34 -0.29
CA VAL A 64 16.27 -7.64 -0.16
C VAL A 64 15.43 -7.85 -1.41
N ARG A 65 16.03 -7.78 -2.61
CA ARG A 65 15.33 -8.03 -3.88
C ARG A 65 14.80 -9.44 -3.99
N ASP A 66 15.61 -10.44 -3.66
CA ASP A 66 15.22 -11.85 -3.73
C ASP A 66 14.06 -12.11 -2.75
N TYR A 67 14.13 -11.52 -1.56
CA TYR A 67 13.04 -11.61 -0.58
C TYR A 67 11.77 -10.87 -1.02
N PHE A 68 11.90 -9.65 -1.53
CA PHE A 68 10.77 -8.90 -2.11
C PHE A 68 10.11 -9.69 -3.23
N SER A 69 10.90 -10.30 -4.12
CA SER A 69 10.40 -11.09 -5.24
C SER A 69 9.56 -12.29 -4.81
N GLN A 70 9.87 -12.91 -3.66
CA GLN A 70 9.07 -14.00 -3.08
C GLN A 70 7.67 -13.54 -2.66
N HIS A 71 7.52 -12.27 -2.27
CA HIS A 71 6.23 -11.69 -1.87
C HIS A 71 5.57 -10.89 -2.99
N PHE A 72 6.31 -10.52 -4.05
CA PHE A 72 5.80 -9.71 -5.15
C PHE A 72 4.68 -10.41 -5.91
N VAL A 73 4.92 -11.66 -6.29
CA VAL A 73 3.97 -12.55 -6.94
C VAL A 73 4.08 -13.94 -6.31
N LYS A 74 3.01 -14.42 -5.67
CA LYS A 74 2.99 -15.71 -4.96
C LYS A 74 2.42 -16.86 -5.80
N ILE A 75 1.97 -16.59 -7.02
CA ILE A 75 1.26 -17.56 -7.88
C ILE A 75 1.92 -17.72 -9.25
N ARG A 76 1.71 -18.89 -9.88
CA ARG A 76 2.20 -19.17 -11.24
C ARG A 76 1.53 -18.28 -12.30
N LYS A 77 2.20 -18.09 -13.44
CA LYS A 77 1.86 -17.14 -14.52
C LYS A 77 0.38 -17.12 -14.98
N MET A 78 -0.27 -18.26 -15.23
CA MET A 78 -1.70 -18.27 -15.61
C MET A 78 -2.64 -17.84 -14.47
N ARG A 79 -2.27 -18.10 -13.22
CA ARG A 79 -3.02 -17.65 -12.05
C ARG A 79 -2.78 -16.16 -11.79
N LEU A 80 -1.64 -15.62 -12.23
CA LEU A 80 -1.32 -14.19 -12.15
C LEU A 80 -2.31 -13.33 -12.93
N VAL A 81 -2.60 -13.66 -14.19
CA VAL A 81 -3.55 -12.91 -15.01
C VAL A 81 -4.93 -12.87 -14.34
N LYS A 82 -5.40 -14.02 -13.82
CA LYS A 82 -6.64 -14.10 -13.06
C LYS A 82 -6.57 -13.26 -11.78
N GLY A 83 -5.46 -13.30 -11.06
CA GLY A 83 -5.23 -12.51 -9.85
C GLY A 83 -5.33 -11.01 -10.13
N ILE A 84 -4.67 -10.53 -11.20
CA ILE A 84 -4.73 -9.13 -11.64
C ILE A 84 -6.16 -8.73 -12.02
N GLY A 85 -6.85 -9.55 -12.83
CA GLY A 85 -8.23 -9.26 -13.21
C GLY A 85 -9.18 -9.19 -12.01
N ILE A 86 -9.04 -10.13 -11.06
CA ILE A 86 -9.80 -10.13 -9.81
C ILE A 86 -9.48 -8.86 -8.99
N SER A 87 -8.22 -8.48 -8.87
CA SER A 87 -7.81 -7.26 -8.15
C SER A 87 -8.45 -6.01 -8.71
N ILE A 88 -8.45 -5.84 -10.03
CA ILE A 88 -9.04 -4.67 -10.70
C ILE A 88 -10.56 -4.63 -10.45
N ILE A 89 -11.26 -5.75 -10.70
CA ILE A 89 -12.71 -5.83 -10.52
C ILE A 89 -13.10 -5.56 -9.07
N LEU A 90 -12.35 -6.11 -8.10
CA LEU A 90 -12.60 -5.87 -6.68
C LEU A 90 -12.33 -4.41 -6.31
N GLY A 91 -11.24 -3.79 -6.79
CA GLY A 91 -10.94 -2.40 -6.51
C GLY A 91 -12.04 -1.46 -7.01
N ILE A 92 -12.43 -1.58 -8.28
CA ILE A 92 -13.51 -0.77 -8.86
C ILE A 92 -14.85 -1.07 -8.18
N GLY A 93 -15.18 -2.35 -7.98
CA GLY A 93 -16.44 -2.76 -7.34
C GLY A 93 -16.57 -2.26 -5.90
N LEU A 94 -15.47 -2.28 -5.13
CA LEU A 94 -15.43 -1.72 -3.78
C LEU A 94 -15.64 -0.20 -3.81
N GLN A 95 -15.01 0.51 -4.74
CA GLN A 95 -15.19 1.96 -4.87
C GLN A 95 -16.67 2.30 -5.11
N PHE A 96 -17.30 1.62 -6.07
CA PHE A 96 -18.75 1.78 -6.31
C PHE A 96 -19.58 1.48 -5.07
N LEU A 97 -19.36 0.34 -4.41
CA LEU A 97 -20.14 -0.06 -3.24
C LEU A 97 -20.02 0.95 -2.10
N ILE A 98 -18.79 1.36 -1.78
CA ILE A 98 -18.51 2.28 -0.68
C ILE A 98 -19.06 3.66 -0.98
N SER A 99 -18.80 4.19 -2.17
CA SER A 99 -19.33 5.50 -2.57
C SER A 99 -20.86 5.50 -2.61
N PHE A 100 -21.50 4.42 -3.06
CA PHE A 100 -22.95 4.31 -3.08
C PHE A 100 -23.53 4.35 -1.66
N VAL A 101 -23.00 3.55 -0.73
CA VAL A 101 -23.48 3.53 0.66
C VAL A 101 -23.23 4.88 1.35
N ALA A 102 -22.04 5.47 1.19
CA ALA A 102 -21.70 6.74 1.82
C ALA A 102 -22.58 7.89 1.31
N ASN A 103 -22.75 8.01 -0.01
CA ASN A 103 -23.59 9.06 -0.59
C ASN A 103 -25.07 8.83 -0.27
N GLY A 104 -25.55 7.59 -0.29
CA GLY A 104 -26.92 7.26 0.12
C GLY A 104 -27.23 7.67 1.56
N ILE A 105 -26.29 7.48 2.49
CA ILE A 105 -26.41 7.99 3.87
C ILE A 105 -26.41 9.52 3.89
N ASN A 106 -25.50 10.15 3.14
CA ASN A 106 -25.36 11.60 3.10
C ASN A 106 -26.57 12.33 2.50
N VAL A 107 -27.41 11.68 1.69
CA VAL A 107 -28.70 12.25 1.24
C VAL A 107 -29.62 12.55 2.43
N PHE A 108 -29.64 11.68 3.44
CA PHE A 108 -30.50 11.85 4.61
C PHE A 108 -29.87 12.73 5.69
N ASN A 109 -28.54 12.71 5.80
CA ASN A 109 -27.80 13.57 6.73
C ASN A 109 -26.55 14.11 6.04
N PRO A 110 -26.64 15.29 5.40
CA PRO A 110 -25.55 15.86 4.64
C PRO A 110 -24.28 15.97 5.47
N ASN A 111 -23.17 15.53 4.88
CA ASN A 111 -21.84 15.56 5.50
C ASN A 111 -21.67 14.67 6.75
N LEU A 112 -22.54 13.68 6.97
CA LEU A 112 -22.34 12.70 8.05
C LEU A 112 -21.11 11.82 7.78
N ILE A 113 -20.98 11.31 6.56
CA ILE A 113 -19.87 10.47 6.13
C ILE A 113 -18.90 11.35 5.34
N LYS A 114 -17.80 11.73 5.98
CA LYS A 114 -16.71 12.51 5.36
C LYS A 114 -15.49 11.62 5.09
N PRO A 115 -14.60 11.97 4.15
CA PRO A 115 -13.26 11.40 4.11
C PRO A 115 -12.52 11.62 5.43
N GLY A 116 -11.64 10.69 5.80
CA GLY A 116 -10.72 10.84 6.92
C GLY A 116 -9.80 12.03 6.75
N SER A 117 -9.38 12.64 7.85
CA SER A 117 -8.67 13.92 7.85
C SER A 117 -7.30 13.91 7.16
N ASN A 118 -6.68 12.73 7.05
CA ASN A 118 -5.38 12.55 6.40
C ASN A 118 -5.50 11.91 5.00
N GLN A 119 -6.71 11.82 4.45
CA GLN A 119 -6.93 11.29 3.10
C GLN A 119 -6.54 12.31 2.04
N TYR A 120 -5.91 11.85 0.97
CA TYR A 120 -5.74 12.68 -0.22
C TYR A 120 -7.11 12.99 -0.85
N VAL A 121 -7.41 14.27 -0.99
CA VAL A 121 -8.57 14.79 -1.71
C VAL A 121 -8.03 15.70 -2.82
N SER A 122 -8.47 15.47 -4.06
CA SER A 122 -8.02 16.28 -5.18
C SER A 122 -8.39 17.75 -4.95
N ALA A 123 -7.39 18.62 -5.05
CA ALA A 123 -7.53 20.06 -4.85
C ALA A 123 -7.52 20.84 -6.18
N GLY A 124 -7.53 20.16 -7.33
CA GLY A 124 -7.47 20.79 -8.66
C GLY A 124 -6.09 21.35 -9.06
N ASN A 125 -5.07 21.12 -8.24
CA ASN A 125 -3.71 21.64 -8.46
C ASN A 125 -2.81 20.72 -9.31
N LEU A 126 -3.30 19.52 -9.63
CA LEU A 126 -2.59 18.53 -10.44
C LEU A 126 -3.22 18.41 -11.82
N SER A 127 -2.40 18.09 -12.82
CA SER A 127 -2.92 17.53 -14.08
C SER A 127 -3.57 16.16 -13.83
N ILE A 128 -4.41 15.70 -14.75
CA ILE A 128 -5.04 14.37 -14.69
C ILE A 128 -3.97 13.28 -14.57
N GLU A 129 -2.91 13.37 -15.36
CA GLU A 129 -1.79 12.42 -15.34
C GLU A 129 -1.01 12.50 -14.03
N GLY A 130 -0.81 13.70 -13.49
CA GLY A 130 -0.16 13.90 -12.19
C GLY A 130 -0.96 13.27 -11.04
N GLU A 131 -2.28 13.38 -11.08
CA GLU A 131 -3.17 12.75 -10.10
C GLU A 131 -3.15 11.22 -10.24
N LEU A 132 -3.15 10.69 -11.46
CA LEU A 132 -2.98 9.25 -11.71
C LEU A 132 -1.65 8.71 -11.15
N VAL A 133 -0.56 9.47 -11.27
CA VAL A 133 0.75 9.08 -10.74
C VAL A 133 0.75 9.08 -9.21
N ILE A 134 0.29 10.15 -8.55
CA ILE A 134 0.28 10.19 -7.07
C ILE A 134 -0.76 9.25 -6.50
N ALA A 135 -2.04 9.46 -6.82
CA ALA A 135 -3.15 8.78 -6.16
C ALA A 135 -3.34 7.36 -6.69
N GLY A 136 -3.02 7.13 -7.96
CA GLY A 136 -3.19 5.83 -8.61
C GLY A 136 -1.97 4.91 -8.51
N LEU A 137 -0.75 5.43 -8.52
CA LEU A 137 0.47 4.61 -8.57
C LEU A 137 1.27 4.66 -7.27
N LEU A 138 1.80 5.83 -6.91
CA LEU A 138 2.81 5.98 -5.86
C LEU A 138 2.23 5.87 -4.45
N GLY A 139 1.07 6.49 -4.20
CA GLY A 139 0.35 6.41 -2.92
C GLY A 139 0.01 4.97 -2.55
N PRO A 140 -0.79 4.26 -3.38
CA PRO A 140 -1.10 2.84 -3.18
C PRO A 140 0.15 1.98 -3.02
N PHE A 141 1.20 2.22 -3.81
CA PHE A 141 2.44 1.45 -3.66
C PHE A 141 3.04 1.61 -2.26
N ASN A 142 3.22 2.85 -1.80
CA ASN A 142 3.83 3.12 -0.51
C ASN A 142 3.01 2.54 0.64
N GLU A 143 1.70 2.71 0.58
CA GLU A 143 0.79 2.16 1.57
C GLU A 143 0.86 0.63 1.60
N GLU A 144 0.79 -0.05 0.46
CA GLU A 144 0.91 -1.51 0.44
C GLU A 144 2.32 -1.99 0.86
N VAL A 145 3.39 -1.23 0.60
CA VAL A 145 4.75 -1.57 1.05
C VAL A 145 4.80 -1.54 2.58
N ILE A 146 4.28 -0.47 3.18
CA ILE A 146 4.33 -0.26 4.62
C ILE A 146 3.39 -1.25 5.32
N TYR A 147 2.10 -1.24 4.96
CA TYR A 147 1.05 -1.92 5.70
C TYR A 147 0.88 -3.39 5.32
N ARG A 148 1.29 -3.80 4.11
CA ARG A 148 1.30 -5.22 3.75
C ARG A 148 2.65 -5.83 3.88
N LEU A 149 3.63 -5.35 3.12
CA LEU A 149 4.91 -6.05 3.07
C LEU A 149 5.67 -5.91 4.39
N PHE A 150 5.98 -4.69 4.84
CA PHE A 150 6.84 -4.49 6.01
C PHE A 150 6.17 -4.94 7.29
N MET A 151 4.90 -4.58 7.52
CA MET A 151 4.18 -5.05 8.70
C MET A 151 4.04 -6.57 8.73
N TYR A 152 3.78 -7.25 7.60
CA TYR A 152 3.71 -8.71 7.56
C TYR A 152 5.04 -9.33 7.93
N VAL A 153 6.12 -8.87 7.28
CA VAL A 153 7.46 -9.40 7.49
C VAL A 153 7.91 -9.16 8.93
N TYR A 154 7.71 -7.96 9.46
CA TYR A 154 8.05 -7.63 10.83
C TYR A 154 7.26 -8.48 11.83
N PHE A 155 5.93 -8.58 11.65
CA PHE A 155 5.05 -9.36 12.51
C PHE A 155 5.48 -10.83 12.59
N PHE A 156 5.66 -11.50 11.45
CA PHE A 156 6.07 -12.90 11.42
C PHE A 156 7.53 -13.10 11.84
N SER A 157 8.41 -12.14 11.61
CA SER A 157 9.80 -12.20 12.11
C SER A 157 9.82 -12.16 13.64
N LEU A 158 8.99 -11.33 14.26
CA LEU A 158 8.88 -11.25 15.71
C LEU A 158 8.30 -12.56 16.30
N LEU A 159 7.23 -13.11 15.71
CA LEU A 159 6.69 -14.40 16.12
C LEU A 159 7.73 -15.52 16.03
N ASN A 160 8.46 -15.59 14.91
CA ASN A 160 9.50 -16.60 14.71
C ASN A 160 10.71 -16.40 15.63
N ALA A 161 11.03 -15.16 16.02
CA ALA A 161 12.10 -14.87 16.97
C ALA A 161 11.72 -15.21 18.43
N CYS A 162 10.43 -15.16 18.77
CA CYS A 162 9.90 -15.53 20.09
C CYS A 162 9.65 -17.04 20.20
N LYS A 163 9.32 -17.70 19.09
CA LYS A 163 9.22 -19.16 18.99
C LYS A 163 10.51 -19.80 19.51
N ASN A 164 10.37 -20.85 20.30
CA ASN A 164 11.45 -21.60 20.97
C ASN A 164 12.25 -20.84 22.03
N LYS A 165 12.07 -19.53 22.22
CA LYS A 165 12.66 -18.81 23.37
C LYS A 165 11.86 -19.02 24.65
N PHE A 166 10.55 -19.16 24.54
CA PHE A 166 9.65 -19.34 25.68
C PHE A 166 8.73 -20.54 25.42
N VAL A 167 8.80 -21.58 26.26
CA VAL A 167 7.97 -22.79 26.14
C VAL A 167 6.48 -22.46 26.16
N ALA A 168 6.08 -21.47 26.98
CA ALA A 168 4.70 -20.98 27.02
C ALA A 168 4.27 -20.33 25.69
N PHE A 169 5.18 -19.63 24.99
CA PHE A 169 4.88 -18.98 23.71
C PHE A 169 4.62 -20.01 22.60
N ASN A 170 5.30 -21.17 22.62
CA ASN A 170 5.05 -22.24 21.65
C ASN A 170 3.61 -22.79 21.72
N LYS A 171 2.94 -22.68 22.87
CA LYS A 171 1.50 -23.00 22.98
C LYS A 171 0.65 -22.08 22.09
N PHE A 172 1.03 -20.81 21.97
CA PHE A 172 0.34 -19.81 21.15
C PHE A 172 0.81 -19.82 19.70
N TYR A 173 2.12 -19.87 19.44
CA TYR A 173 2.68 -19.91 18.10
C TYR A 173 3.93 -20.80 18.06
N ASP A 174 3.85 -21.92 17.33
CA ASP A 174 4.95 -22.83 17.06
C ASP A 174 5.34 -22.85 15.57
N GLY A 175 4.67 -22.05 14.73
CA GLY A 175 4.85 -22.04 13.28
C GLY A 175 4.23 -23.23 12.54
N SER A 176 3.35 -23.99 13.20
CA SER A 176 2.45 -24.91 12.50
C SER A 176 1.52 -24.15 11.55
N GLU A 177 1.13 -24.80 10.45
CA GLU A 177 0.27 -24.19 9.43
C GLU A 177 -1.06 -23.67 10.01
N GLU A 178 -1.65 -24.41 10.96
CA GLU A 178 -2.89 -24.03 11.63
C GLU A 178 -2.72 -22.72 12.43
N LYS A 179 -1.70 -22.64 13.29
CA LYS A 179 -1.45 -21.43 14.08
C LYS A 179 -1.03 -20.27 13.17
N GLU A 180 -0.20 -20.51 12.16
CA GLU A 180 0.19 -19.48 11.19
C GLU A 180 -1.05 -18.88 10.50
N ARG A 181 -2.06 -19.70 10.16
CA ARG A 181 -3.33 -19.22 9.60
C ARG A 181 -4.07 -18.26 10.55
N TYR A 182 -4.19 -18.58 11.84
CA TYR A 182 -4.82 -17.66 12.80
C TYR A 182 -4.03 -16.36 12.95
N PHE A 183 -2.70 -16.44 12.98
CA PHE A 183 -1.85 -15.25 13.07
C PHE A 183 -1.88 -14.40 11.78
N LYS A 184 -2.10 -15.00 10.61
CA LYS A 184 -2.37 -14.25 9.36
C LYS A 184 -3.67 -13.45 9.47
N ILE A 185 -4.73 -14.02 10.03
CA ILE A 185 -6.00 -13.32 10.27
C ILE A 185 -5.80 -12.19 11.28
N LEU A 186 -5.10 -12.47 12.38
CA LEU A 186 -4.79 -11.46 13.41
C LEU A 186 -3.99 -10.29 12.81
N TRP A 187 -2.93 -10.60 12.05
CA TRP A 187 -2.14 -9.60 11.33
C TRP A 187 -3.01 -8.77 10.37
N LEU A 188 -3.89 -9.43 9.62
CA LEU A 188 -4.77 -8.76 8.67
C LEU A 188 -5.68 -7.77 9.39
N ILE A 189 -6.26 -8.13 10.53
CA ILE A 189 -7.10 -7.23 11.32
C ILE A 189 -6.27 -6.08 11.88
N MET A 190 -5.16 -6.38 12.56
CA MET A 190 -4.32 -5.37 13.21
C MET A 190 -3.73 -4.35 12.23
N SER A 191 -3.19 -4.81 11.10
CA SER A 191 -2.63 -3.93 10.07
C SER A 191 -3.69 -3.00 9.48
N ASN A 192 -4.93 -3.46 9.34
CA ASN A 192 -6.02 -2.64 8.81
C ASN A 192 -6.62 -1.67 9.81
N VAL A 193 -6.64 -2.00 11.10
CA VAL A 193 -6.96 -1.03 12.15
C VAL A 193 -5.93 0.11 12.14
N ILE A 194 -4.63 -0.22 12.13
CA ILE A 194 -3.55 0.77 12.10
C ILE A 194 -3.64 1.64 10.84
N PHE A 195 -3.83 1.02 9.67
CA PHE A 195 -4.05 1.73 8.41
C PHE A 195 -5.20 2.74 8.52
N THR A 196 -6.36 2.29 9.01
CA THR A 196 -7.56 3.14 9.13
C THR A 196 -7.34 4.31 10.10
N MET A 197 -6.69 4.06 11.24
CA MET A 197 -6.40 5.10 12.22
C MET A 197 -5.45 6.17 11.67
N ILE A 198 -4.45 5.78 10.88
CA ILE A 198 -3.51 6.74 10.27
C ILE A 198 -4.19 7.65 9.26
N HIS A 199 -5.25 7.19 8.60
CA HIS A 199 -6.08 8.01 7.72
C HIS A 199 -6.97 9.02 8.47
N GLY A 200 -6.93 9.03 9.81
CA GLY A 200 -7.71 9.96 10.62
C GLY A 200 -9.21 9.66 10.54
N ALA A 201 -9.57 8.39 10.36
CA ALA A 201 -10.95 7.94 10.34
C ALA A 201 -11.56 7.98 11.75
N ASP A 202 -12.83 8.38 11.82
CA ASP A 202 -13.68 8.29 13.00
C ASP A 202 -14.69 7.14 12.84
N ILE A 203 -15.63 7.02 13.80
CA ILE A 203 -16.60 5.92 13.79
C ILE A 203 -17.54 5.93 12.56
N THR A 204 -17.76 7.09 11.94
CA THR A 204 -18.68 7.25 10.81
C THR A 204 -18.07 6.76 9.50
N ASN A 205 -16.75 6.90 9.32
CA ASN A 205 -16.04 6.57 8.09
C ASN A 205 -15.00 5.45 8.25
N PHE A 206 -14.83 4.86 9.45
CA PHE A 206 -13.89 3.76 9.70
C PHE A 206 -13.99 2.62 8.67
N TRP A 207 -15.22 2.22 8.33
CA TRP A 207 -15.49 1.13 7.41
C TRP A 207 -15.02 1.40 5.98
N ILE A 208 -14.91 2.66 5.57
CA ILE A 208 -14.44 3.09 4.24
C ILE A 208 -12.99 2.67 4.01
N TYR A 209 -12.18 2.71 5.06
CA TYR A 209 -10.75 2.35 5.00
C TYR A 209 -10.53 0.89 5.38
N PHE A 210 -11.25 0.43 6.40
CA PHE A 210 -11.06 -0.90 6.96
C PHE A 210 -11.45 -2.00 5.96
N ILE A 211 -12.60 -1.88 5.29
CA ILE A 211 -13.10 -2.93 4.38
C ILE A 211 -12.18 -3.11 3.17
N PRO A 212 -11.83 -2.06 2.39
CA PRO A 212 -10.87 -2.20 1.30
C PRO A 212 -9.53 -2.74 1.78
N GLY A 213 -9.05 -2.26 2.94
CA GLY A 213 -7.82 -2.74 3.53
C GLY A 213 -7.84 -4.26 3.82
N ILE A 214 -8.95 -4.80 4.33
CA ILE A 214 -9.13 -6.25 4.53
C ILE A 214 -9.03 -6.99 3.19
N ILE A 215 -9.66 -6.46 2.14
CA ILE A 215 -9.65 -7.08 0.81
C ILE A 215 -8.25 -7.04 0.19
N TYR A 216 -7.56 -5.91 0.23
CA TYR A 216 -6.19 -5.79 -0.31
C TYR A 216 -5.19 -6.64 0.47
N GLY A 217 -5.32 -6.72 1.79
CA GLY A 217 -4.52 -7.64 2.59
C GLY A 217 -4.80 -9.11 2.27
N ALA A 218 -6.05 -9.48 1.97
CA ALA A 218 -6.37 -10.83 1.49
C ALA A 218 -5.77 -11.12 0.10
N LEU A 219 -5.80 -10.14 -0.83
CA LEU A 219 -5.13 -10.24 -2.13
C LEU A 219 -3.61 -10.39 -1.97
N PHE A 220 -2.98 -9.64 -1.06
CA PHE A 220 -1.56 -9.77 -0.74
C PHE A 220 -1.20 -11.17 -0.24
N MET A 221 -1.99 -11.74 0.66
CA MET A 221 -1.75 -13.08 1.19
C MET A 221 -1.89 -14.15 0.11
N LYS A 222 -2.90 -14.04 -0.76
CA LYS A 222 -3.25 -15.06 -1.75
C LYS A 222 -2.42 -14.97 -3.04
N TYR A 223 -2.17 -13.76 -3.54
CA TYR A 223 -1.61 -13.51 -4.87
C TYR A 223 -0.29 -12.75 -4.85
N GLY A 224 0.00 -12.02 -3.77
CA GLY A 224 1.23 -11.25 -3.58
C GLY A 224 1.00 -9.74 -3.64
N PHE A 225 2.08 -8.98 -3.40
CA PHE A 225 2.09 -7.52 -3.36
C PHE A 225 1.49 -6.89 -4.62
N LEU A 226 1.85 -7.40 -5.81
CA LEU A 226 1.36 -6.83 -7.07
C LEU A 226 -0.17 -6.83 -7.15
N ALA A 227 -0.82 -7.87 -6.64
CA ALA A 227 -2.28 -7.97 -6.68
C ALA A 227 -2.96 -6.99 -5.71
N ALA A 228 -2.39 -6.79 -4.52
CA ALA A 228 -2.89 -5.81 -3.57
C ALA A 228 -2.71 -4.38 -4.10
N TRP A 229 -1.52 -4.08 -4.62
CA TRP A 229 -1.19 -2.80 -5.23
C TRP A 229 -2.14 -2.46 -6.38
N ILE A 230 -2.32 -3.36 -7.34
CA ILE A 230 -3.24 -3.13 -8.48
C ILE A 230 -4.68 -2.92 -8.01
N GLY A 231 -5.15 -3.68 -7.02
CA GLY A 231 -6.51 -3.53 -6.50
C GLY A 231 -6.73 -2.17 -5.85
N HIS A 232 -5.77 -1.75 -5.03
CA HIS A 232 -5.78 -0.43 -4.41
C HIS A 232 -5.67 0.69 -5.44
N SER A 233 -4.76 0.59 -6.40
CA SER A 233 -4.65 1.52 -7.52
C SER A 233 -5.97 1.65 -8.29
N ALA A 234 -6.65 0.54 -8.60
CA ALA A 234 -7.91 0.56 -9.33
C ALA A 234 -9.03 1.25 -8.54
N PHE A 235 -9.08 1.07 -7.23
CA PHE A 235 -10.01 1.77 -6.34
C PHE A 235 -9.77 3.29 -6.37
N ASN A 236 -8.52 3.74 -6.18
CA ASN A 236 -8.20 5.17 -6.17
C ASN A 236 -8.44 5.83 -7.53
N VAL A 237 -7.99 5.20 -8.63
CA VAL A 237 -8.14 5.76 -9.98
C VAL A 237 -9.61 5.87 -10.39
N SER A 238 -10.46 4.94 -9.95
CA SER A 238 -11.89 5.00 -10.26
C SER A 238 -12.68 5.98 -9.38
N SER A 239 -12.08 6.54 -8.33
CA SER A 239 -12.80 7.33 -7.33
C SER A 239 -13.47 8.58 -7.89
N ASN A 240 -12.80 9.33 -8.76
CA ASN A 240 -13.35 10.55 -9.37
C ASN A 240 -14.55 10.22 -10.28
N SER A 241 -14.39 9.26 -11.20
CA SER A 241 -15.48 8.84 -12.10
C SER A 241 -16.67 8.26 -11.33
N VAL A 242 -16.41 7.48 -10.28
CA VAL A 242 -17.48 6.97 -9.41
C VAL A 242 -18.16 8.11 -8.65
N GLY A 243 -17.39 9.10 -8.19
CA GLY A 243 -17.91 10.29 -7.52
C GLY A 243 -18.89 11.07 -8.39
N GLU A 244 -18.54 11.33 -9.66
CA GLU A 244 -19.42 11.97 -10.65
C GLU A 244 -20.73 11.18 -10.85
N ILE A 245 -20.64 9.84 -10.93
CA ILE A 245 -21.82 8.98 -11.02
C ILE A 245 -22.69 9.11 -9.76
N MET A 246 -22.09 9.13 -8.57
CA MET A 246 -22.86 9.27 -7.32
C MET A 246 -23.56 10.63 -7.21
N VAL A 247 -22.88 11.71 -7.61
CA VAL A 247 -23.46 13.07 -7.70
C VAL A 247 -24.70 13.05 -8.60
N TYR A 248 -24.58 12.45 -9.79
CA TYR A 248 -25.71 12.32 -10.71
C TYR A 248 -26.87 11.48 -10.14
N LEU A 249 -26.57 10.35 -9.50
CA LEU A 249 -27.58 9.42 -8.98
C LEU A 249 -28.33 9.96 -7.76
N PHE A 250 -27.64 10.67 -6.87
CA PHE A 250 -28.20 11.12 -5.59
C PHE A 250 -28.61 12.61 -5.60
N GLY A 251 -28.28 13.36 -6.66
CA GLY A 251 -28.59 14.78 -6.77
C GLY A 251 -27.87 15.63 -5.73
N LEU A 252 -26.66 15.20 -5.34
CA LEU A 252 -25.78 15.87 -4.37
C LEU A 252 -24.89 16.93 -5.02
#